data_AF-A0A9J6F6Z3-F1
#
_entry.id   AF-A0A9J6F6Z3-F1
#
_cell.length_a   1.000
_cell.length_b   1.000
_cell.length_c   1.000
_cell.angle_alpha   90.00
_cell.angle_beta   90.00
_cell.angle_gamma   90.00
#
_symmetry.space_group_name_H-M   'P 1'
#
loop_
_entity.id
_entity.type
_entity.pdbx_description
1 polymer ?
#
loop_
_entity_poly.entity_id
_entity_poly.type
_entity_poly.pdbx_seq_one_letter_code
_entity_poly.pdbx_strand_id
1 'polypeptide(L)'
;MLIIPTLLAQVNSMGLAYDFDSIMHYARNTFAKNTHLDTILPQENSTTRRRPEIGQRVRLSQGDISQTNKLYKCPREFFDTHVSLPSVTDFEQQTIAD
;
A
#
# COMPACT_ATOMS: atom_id res chain seq x y z
N MET A 1 8.65 30.46 23.81
CA MET A 1 9.24 29.10 23.82
C MET A 1 8.39 28.23 24.74
N LEU A 2 7.30 27.69 24.20
CA LEU A 2 6.48 26.70 24.92
C LEU A 2 6.88 25.32 24.38
N ILE A 3 7.50 24.55 25.24
CA ILE A 3 7.79 23.13 25.03
C ILE A 3 6.45 22.42 25.18
N ILE A 4 5.88 21.90 24.10
CA ILE A 4 4.87 20.84 24.18
C ILE A 4 5.64 19.53 24.28
N PRO A 5 5.71 18.90 25.47
CA PRO A 5 6.27 17.58 25.56
C PRO A 5 5.27 16.64 24.88
N THR A 6 5.72 15.87 23.89
CA THR A 6 4.98 14.77 23.23
C THR A 6 3.92 15.14 22.18
N LEU A 7 4.28 15.90 21.13
CA LEU A 7 3.65 15.69 19.81
C LEU A 7 4.04 14.30 19.31
N LEU A 8 3.29 13.30 19.77
CA LEU A 8 3.38 11.91 19.34
C LEU A 8 3.33 11.89 17.81
N ALA A 9 4.33 11.27 17.19
CA ALA A 9 4.31 11.05 15.75
C ALA A 9 2.96 10.42 15.37
N GLN A 10 2.15 11.12 14.56
CA GLN A 10 0.84 10.63 14.12
C GLN A 10 0.96 9.32 13.32
N VAL A 11 2.15 9.05 12.78
CA VAL A 11 2.44 7.92 11.91
C VAL A 11 3.60 7.11 12.49
N ASN A 12 3.46 5.78 12.46
CA ASN A 12 4.50 4.83 12.79
C ASN A 12 4.69 3.84 11.63
N SER A 13 5.87 3.84 11.02
CA SER A 13 6.21 2.95 9.89
C SER A 13 6.53 1.51 10.31
N MET A 14 6.67 1.24 11.61
CA MET A 14 7.05 -0.06 12.16
C MET A 14 8.32 -0.64 11.53
N GLY A 15 9.27 0.26 11.21
CA GLY A 15 10.56 -0.06 10.60
C GLY A 15 10.49 -0.53 9.15
N LEU A 16 9.36 -0.35 8.47
CA LEU A 16 9.23 -0.65 7.04
C LEU A 16 9.64 0.57 6.20
N ALA A 17 10.23 0.30 5.03
CA ALA A 17 10.58 1.32 4.06
C ALA A 17 9.33 1.90 3.38
N TYR A 18 9.49 3.06 2.73
CA TYR A 18 8.43 3.66 1.93
C TYR A 18 8.07 2.74 0.76
N ASP A 19 6.79 2.41 0.62
CA ASP A 19 6.29 1.47 -0.38
C ASP A 19 5.60 2.19 -1.53
N PHE A 20 6.28 2.25 -2.68
CA PHE A 20 5.75 2.84 -3.91
C PHE A 20 4.63 2.00 -4.54
N ASP A 21 4.62 0.69 -4.26
CA ASP A 21 3.62 -0.27 -4.78
C ASP A 21 2.40 -0.39 -3.84
N SER A 22 2.39 0.34 -2.71
CA SER A 22 1.27 0.31 -1.76
C SER A 22 -0.05 0.72 -2.44
N ILE A 23 -1.13 0.00 -2.12
CA ILE A 23 -2.48 0.33 -2.60
C ILE A 23 -2.94 1.72 -2.12
N MET A 24 -2.35 2.20 -1.03
CA MET A 24 -2.61 3.52 -0.45
C MET A 24 -1.80 4.63 -1.14
N HIS A 25 -0.80 4.31 -1.96
CA HIS A 25 -0.03 5.31 -2.68
C HIS A 25 -0.89 5.95 -3.78
N TYR A 26 -0.89 7.28 -3.88
CA TYR A 26 -1.60 7.99 -4.95
C TYR A 26 -0.95 7.76 -6.33
N ALA A 27 -1.74 7.88 -7.39
CA ALA A 27 -1.22 7.88 -8.76
C ALA A 27 -0.49 9.20 -9.08
N ARG A 28 0.39 9.16 -10.09
CA ARG A 28 1.28 10.28 -10.48
C ARG A 28 0.58 11.63 -10.74
N ASN A 29 -0.66 11.61 -11.21
CA ASN A 29 -1.43 12.80 -11.59
C ASN A 29 -2.65 13.05 -10.68
N THR A 30 -2.67 12.45 -9.49
CA THR A 30 -3.80 12.64 -8.56
C THR A 30 -3.89 14.12 -8.17
N PHE A 31 -5.08 14.71 -8.29
CA PHE A 31 -5.34 16.15 -8.10
C PHE A 31 -4.59 17.10 -9.06
N ALA A 32 -4.05 16.58 -10.16
CA ALA A 32 -3.47 17.44 -11.20
C ALA A 32 -4.55 18.25 -11.91
N LYS A 33 -4.17 19.43 -12.43
CA LYS A 33 -5.08 20.26 -13.27
C LYS A 33 -5.46 19.58 -14.58
N ASN A 34 -4.60 18.70 -15.08
CA ASN A 34 -4.79 17.93 -16.31
C ASN A 34 -4.11 16.56 -16.13
N THR A 35 -4.65 15.51 -16.75
CA THR A 35 -4.19 14.13 -16.64
C THR A 35 -2.74 13.90 -17.09
N HIS A 36 -2.22 14.79 -17.94
CA HIS A 36 -0.85 14.74 -18.47
C HIS A 36 0.19 15.39 -17.55
N LEU A 37 -0.24 16.03 -16.47
CA LEU A 37 0.65 16.69 -15.53
C LEU A 37 0.81 15.83 -14.28
N ASP A 38 2.06 15.56 -13.92
CA ASP A 38 2.37 14.86 -12.68
C ASP A 38 2.37 15.82 -11.50
N THR A 39 1.72 15.40 -10.42
CA THR A 39 1.78 16.03 -9.10
C THR A 39 2.71 15.28 -8.16
N ILE A 40 2.94 13.99 -8.41
CA ILE A 40 3.81 13.12 -7.62
C ILE A 40 4.78 12.41 -8.56
N LEU A 41 6.09 12.64 -8.35
CA LEU A 41 7.15 12.04 -9.15
C LEU A 41 8.15 11.32 -8.22
N PRO A 42 8.21 9.97 -8.23
CA PRO A 42 9.18 9.21 -7.45
C PRO A 42 10.60 9.60 -7.80
N GLN A 43 11.49 9.68 -6.82
CA GLN A 43 12.91 9.95 -7.08
C GLN A 43 13.53 8.81 -7.89
N GLU A 44 14.51 9.15 -8.72
CA GLU A 44 15.26 8.14 -9.48
C GLU A 44 16.07 7.28 -8.51
N ASN A 45 15.93 5.97 -8.63
CA ASN A 45 16.74 5.04 -7.85
C ASN A 45 18.21 5.15 -8.31
N SER A 46 19.13 5.38 -7.36
CA SER A 46 20.55 5.58 -7.65
C SER A 46 21.22 4.36 -8.29
N THR A 47 20.74 3.16 -8.01
CA THR A 47 21.27 1.89 -8.53
C THR A 47 20.65 1.53 -9.87
N THR A 48 19.32 1.53 -9.98
CA THR A 48 18.63 1.06 -11.19
C THR A 48 18.44 2.15 -12.24
N ARG A 49 18.65 3.43 -11.89
CA ARG A 49 18.40 4.59 -12.76
C ARG A 49 16.96 4.63 -13.30
N ARG A 50 16.02 4.07 -12.53
CA ARG A 50 14.61 4.00 -12.87
C ARG A 50 13.76 4.60 -11.76
N ARG A 51 12.61 5.15 -12.14
CA ARG A 51 11.58 5.61 -11.22
C ARG A 51 10.56 4.49 -11.06
N PRO A 52 10.21 4.08 -9.84
CA PRO A 52 9.17 3.08 -9.63
C PRO A 52 7.82 3.59 -10.14
N GLU A 53 6.96 2.67 -10.57
CA GLU A 53 5.56 2.99 -10.85
C GLU A 53 4.81 3.19 -9.53
N ILE A 54 3.75 4.01 -9.57
CA ILE A 54 2.96 4.38 -8.39
C ILE A 54 1.47 4.41 -8.71
N GLY A 55 0.64 4.14 -7.71
CA GLY A 55 -0.81 4.29 -7.81
C GLY A 55 -1.56 3.05 -8.30
N GLN A 56 -0.97 1.86 -8.16
CA GLN A 56 -1.67 0.62 -8.48
C GLN A 56 -2.91 0.44 -7.58
N ARG A 57 -3.96 -0.17 -8.13
CA ARG A 57 -5.22 -0.51 -7.43
C ARG A 57 -5.65 -1.96 -7.68
N VAL A 58 -4.70 -2.81 -8.02
CA VAL A 58 -4.94 -4.20 -8.43
C VAL A 58 -4.93 -5.14 -7.24
N ARG A 59 -3.95 -5.00 -6.34
CA ARG A 59 -3.78 -5.90 -5.18
C ARG A 59 -3.05 -5.21 -4.02
N LEU A 60 -3.02 -5.86 -2.86
CA LEU A 60 -2.14 -5.43 -1.77
C LEU A 60 -0.67 -5.66 -2.15
N SER A 61 0.19 -4.71 -1.76
CA SER A 61 1.64 -4.89 -1.85
C SER A 61 2.15 -5.77 -0.70
N GLN A 62 3.38 -6.26 -0.83
CA GLN A 62 4.04 -6.96 0.28
C GLN A 62 4.25 -6.04 1.50
N GLY A 63 4.49 -4.74 1.25
CA GLY A 63 4.63 -3.73 2.29
C GLY A 63 3.34 -3.53 3.07
N ASP A 64 2.19 -3.39 2.39
CA ASP A 64 0.86 -3.24 3.00
C ASP A 64 0.53 -4.43 3.92
N ILE A 65 0.75 -5.65 3.43
CA ILE A 65 0.51 -6.90 4.17
C ILE A 65 1.41 -6.93 5.41
N SER A 66 2.71 -6.66 5.23
CA SER A 66 3.69 -6.70 6.32
C SER A 66 3.42 -5.63 7.38
N GLN A 67 3.02 -4.43 6.95
CA GLN A 67 2.71 -3.31 7.83
C GLN A 67 1.46 -3.61 8.65
N THR A 68 0.39 -4.06 8.00
CA THR A 68 -0.87 -4.44 8.67
C THR A 68 -0.65 -5.55 9.68
N ASN A 69 0.11 -6.59 9.31
CA ASN A 69 0.42 -7.69 10.21
C ASN A 69 1.20 -7.24 11.45
N LYS A 70 2.16 -6.30 11.29
CA LYS A 70 2.87 -5.70 12.42
C LYS A 70 1.95 -4.84 13.29
N LEU A 71 1.06 -4.07 12.68
CA LEU A 71 0.14 -3.16 13.38
C LEU A 71 -0.81 -3.93 14.30
N TYR A 72 -1.42 -4.99 13.76
CA TYR A 72 -2.40 -5.81 14.46
C TYR A 72 -1.79 -6.98 15.24
N LYS A 73 -0.46 -7.12 15.22
CA LYS A 73 0.28 -8.21 15.88
C LYS A 73 -0.23 -9.59 15.47
N CYS A 74 -0.45 -9.77 14.17
CA CYS A 74 -0.94 -11.03 13.62
C CYS A 74 0.01 -12.19 13.99
N PRO A 75 -0.53 -13.36 14.38
CA PRO A 75 0.28 -14.56 14.58
C PRO A 75 1.03 -14.94 13.30
N ARG A 76 2.26 -15.45 13.43
CA ARG A 76 3.04 -15.96 12.29
C ARG A 76 2.55 -17.32 11.78
N GLU A 77 1.71 -18.01 12.54
CA GLU A 77 1.41 -19.44 12.36
C GLU A 77 0.38 -19.76 11.26
N PHE A 78 -0.04 -18.81 10.44
CA PHE A 78 -1.04 -19.04 9.38
C PHE A 78 -0.47 -19.11 7.96
N PHE A 79 0.85 -19.25 7.78
CA PHE A 79 1.47 -19.33 6.46
C PHE A 79 2.03 -20.71 6.06
N ASP A 80 1.95 -21.72 6.94
CA ASP A 80 2.49 -23.07 6.64
C ASP A 80 1.43 -24.18 6.53
N THR A 81 0.15 -23.84 6.53
CA THR A 81 -0.85 -24.76 5.98
C THR A 81 -1.49 -24.12 4.78
N HIS A 82 -1.59 -24.88 3.69
CA HIS A 82 -2.29 -24.56 2.46
C HIS A 82 -3.76 -24.21 2.74
N VAL A 83 -4.03 -23.06 3.35
CA VAL A 83 -5.32 -22.42 3.27
C VAL A 83 -5.31 -21.71 1.93
N SER A 84 -5.89 -22.38 0.94
CA SER A 84 -6.40 -21.74 -0.25
C SER A 84 -7.17 -20.50 0.18
N LEU A 85 -6.53 -19.32 0.12
CA LEU A 85 -7.23 -18.07 -0.02
C LEU A 85 -8.21 -18.29 -1.18
N PRO A 86 -9.53 -18.17 -0.99
CA PRO A 86 -10.44 -18.21 -2.12
C PRO A 86 -9.96 -17.15 -3.10
N SER A 87 -9.68 -17.58 -4.32
CA SER A 87 -9.29 -16.68 -5.39
C SER A 87 -10.41 -15.65 -5.55
N VAL A 88 -10.03 -14.41 -5.89
CA VAL A 88 -10.94 -13.27 -6.16
C VAL A 88 -11.96 -13.58 -7.29
N THR A 89 -11.91 -14.78 -7.88
CA THR A 89 -12.80 -15.29 -8.91
C THR A 89 -14.17 -15.77 -8.42
N ASP A 90 -14.41 -15.89 -7.12
CA ASP A 90 -15.69 -16.46 -6.62
C ASP A 90 -16.78 -15.40 -6.34
N PHE A 91 -16.53 -14.12 -6.64
CA PHE A 91 -17.51 -13.04 -6.43
C PHE A 91 -18.46 -12.80 -7.63
N GLU A 92 -18.36 -13.57 -8.71
CA GLU A 92 -19.13 -13.29 -9.93
C GLU A 92 -20.36 -14.17 -10.20
N GLN A 93 -21.01 -14.75 -9.19
CA GLN A 93 -22.30 -15.43 -9.40
C GLN A 93 -23.28 -15.23 -8.23
N GLN A 94 -23.86 -14.04 -8.07
CA GLN A 94 -25.18 -13.92 -7.43
C GLN A 94 -25.94 -12.62 -7.80
N THR A 95 -26.22 -12.40 -9.09
CA THR A 95 -27.36 -11.57 -9.59
C THR A 95 -27.57 -11.95 -11.06
N ILE A 96 -28.69 -12.40 -11.64
CA ILE A 96 -30.12 -12.47 -11.32
C ILE A 96 -30.69 -13.59 -12.23
N ALA A 97 -31.43 -14.53 -11.66
CA ALA A 97 -32.44 -15.32 -12.36
C ALA A 97 -33.63 -15.44 -11.39
N ASP A 98 -34.54 -14.49 -11.51
CA ASP A 98 -35.99 -14.54 -11.33
C ASP A 98 -36.56 -13.11 -11.46
#